data_AF-A0A521AC86-F1
#
_entry.id   AF-A0A521AC86-F1
#
_cell.length_a   1.000
_cell.length_b   1.000
_cell.length_c   1.000
_cell.angle_alpha   90.00
_cell.angle_beta   90.00
_cell.angle_gamma   90.00
#
_symmetry.space_group_name_H-M   'P 1'
#
loop_
_entity.id
_entity.type
_entity.pdbx_description
1 polymer ?
#
loop_
_entity_poly.entity_id
_entity_poly.type
_entity_poly.pdbx_seq_one_letter_code
_entity_poly.pdbx_strand_id
1 'polypeptide(L)'
;MKNKKINLPPVQAVLLAIISVQCGAAIAKTLFPTLGAAGTASIRIGVSAIILLLVYRPNLKAITKTQWKVVIPYGLSLGAMNLIFYFAIERIPIGLAVTLEFIGPLLLAIIGSKRLIDYLWVLLAGIGILLIAPWTNERLDTLGVLFALIAGALWAAYIVFGGKISKIMNEGTAVSTGMLLAAILVLPFGIFENGLANLTPRLFGMGVALALLSSAIPFTLEMKALGKLPPRTFSILMSLEPAAASICAFIFLEENLSFYEILAVVCVVIASAGSTLTTKK
;
A
#
# COMPACT_ATOMS: atom_id res chain seq x y z
N MET A 1 -5.32 31.47 0.65
CA MET A 1 -4.92 31.08 -0.73
C MET A 1 -5.78 29.91 -1.17
N LYS A 2 -6.61 30.09 -2.20
CA LYS A 2 -7.51 29.08 -2.76
C LYS A 2 -6.66 27.93 -3.33
N ASN A 3 -6.67 26.76 -2.67
CA ASN A 3 -6.07 25.54 -3.20
C ASN A 3 -6.70 25.23 -4.57
N LYS A 4 -5.95 25.45 -5.66
CA LYS A 4 -6.23 24.83 -6.96
C LYS A 4 -6.22 23.32 -6.73
N LYS A 5 -7.40 22.73 -6.52
CA LYS A 5 -7.55 21.27 -6.48
C LYS A 5 -7.13 20.77 -7.86
N ILE A 6 -5.89 20.28 -7.97
CA ILE A 6 -5.43 19.55 -9.16
C ILE A 6 -6.46 18.43 -9.36
N ASN A 7 -7.35 18.54 -10.33
CA ASN A 7 -8.47 17.61 -10.48
C ASN A 7 -7.99 16.39 -11.27
N LEU A 8 -7.06 15.64 -10.68
CA LEU A 8 -6.56 14.38 -11.23
C LEU A 8 -7.72 13.38 -11.32
N PRO A 9 -7.95 12.78 -12.50
CA PRO A 9 -8.76 11.59 -12.66
C PRO A 9 -8.34 10.48 -11.68
N PRO A 10 -9.28 9.69 -11.15
CA PRO A 10 -8.96 8.71 -10.10
C PRO A 10 -7.95 7.65 -10.54
N VAL A 11 -8.04 7.17 -11.79
CA VAL A 11 -7.10 6.18 -12.34
C VAL A 11 -5.68 6.76 -12.43
N GLN A 12 -5.54 8.01 -12.86
CA GLN A 12 -4.24 8.68 -12.92
C GLN A 12 -3.66 8.89 -11.52
N ALA A 13 -4.51 9.18 -10.52
CA ALA A 13 -4.07 9.28 -9.13
C ALA A 13 -3.51 7.95 -8.61
N VAL A 14 -4.17 6.82 -8.92
CA VAL A 14 -3.65 5.49 -8.55
C VAL A 14 -2.34 5.19 -9.28
N LEU A 15 -2.26 5.41 -10.60
CA LEU A 15 -1.02 5.14 -11.35
C LEU A 15 0.16 6.00 -10.85
N LEU A 16 -0.08 7.28 -10.54
CA LEU A 16 0.94 8.14 -9.94
C LEU A 16 1.33 7.70 -8.53
N ALA A 17 0.37 7.19 -7.74
CA ALA A 17 0.65 6.60 -6.43
C ALA A 17 1.58 5.39 -6.58
N ILE A 18 1.26 4.47 -7.48
CA ILE A 18 2.06 3.27 -7.77
C ILE A 18 3.48 3.66 -8.19
N ILE A 19 3.63 4.56 -9.17
CA ILE A 19 4.95 5.02 -9.62
C ILE A 19 5.74 5.65 -8.47
N SER A 20 5.08 6.49 -7.66
CA SER A 20 5.69 7.13 -6.49
C SER A 20 6.18 6.09 -5.47
N VAL A 21 5.36 5.06 -5.17
CA VAL A 21 5.74 3.96 -4.28
C VAL A 21 6.96 3.23 -4.82
N GLN A 22 7.02 2.95 -6.13
CA GLN A 22 8.16 2.26 -6.73
C GLN A 22 9.46 3.08 -6.66
N CYS A 23 9.39 4.41 -6.88
CA CYS A 23 10.53 5.29 -6.63
C CYS A 23 10.97 5.24 -5.15
N GLY A 24 10.02 5.20 -4.23
CA GLY A 24 10.28 5.05 -2.79
C GLY A 24 10.91 3.70 -2.43
N ALA A 25 10.49 2.62 -3.07
CA ALA A 25 11.01 1.27 -2.82
C ALA A 25 12.52 1.15 -3.10
N ALA A 26 13.03 1.84 -4.11
CA ALA A 26 14.47 1.92 -4.38
C ALA A 26 15.25 2.54 -3.21
N ILE A 27 14.70 3.60 -2.59
CA ILE A 27 15.27 4.23 -1.39
C ILE A 27 15.16 3.28 -0.19
N ALA A 28 14.03 2.59 -0.05
CA ALA A 28 13.81 1.63 1.05
C ALA A 28 14.86 0.50 1.04
N LYS A 29 15.22 -0.06 -0.13
CA LYS A 29 16.29 -1.08 -0.27
C LYS A 29 17.63 -0.64 0.33
N THR A 30 17.94 0.67 0.29
CA THR A 30 19.18 1.20 0.90
C THR A 30 19.08 1.44 2.41
N LEU A 31 17.88 1.65 2.94
CA LEU A 31 17.64 1.92 4.37
C LEU A 31 17.50 0.62 5.18
N PHE A 32 16.85 -0.42 4.62
CA PHE A 32 16.60 -1.68 5.33
C PHE A 32 17.85 -2.33 5.94
N PRO A 33 19.01 -2.43 5.25
CA PRO A 33 20.19 -3.05 5.83
C PRO A 33 20.79 -2.28 7.03
N THR A 34 20.45 -1.00 7.19
CA THR A 34 21.04 -0.12 8.21
C THR A 34 20.12 0.16 9.40
N LEU A 35 18.82 0.33 9.15
CA LEU A 35 17.82 0.68 10.16
C LEU A 35 16.89 -0.48 10.52
N GLY A 36 16.96 -1.59 9.78
CA GLY A 36 16.02 -2.70 9.90
C GLY A 36 14.63 -2.36 9.36
N ALA A 37 13.75 -3.36 9.39
CA ALA A 37 12.38 -3.25 8.92
C ALA A 37 11.55 -2.26 9.74
N ALA A 38 11.51 -2.46 11.07
CA ALA A 38 10.74 -1.61 11.96
C ALA A 38 11.24 -0.15 11.99
N GLY A 39 12.57 0.07 12.05
CA GLY A 39 13.15 1.42 12.02
C GLY A 39 12.78 2.18 10.74
N THR A 40 12.91 1.53 9.58
CA THR A 40 12.52 2.10 8.28
C THR A 40 11.02 2.40 8.23
N ALA A 41 10.17 1.49 8.72
CA ALA A 41 8.73 1.67 8.80
C ALA A 41 8.33 2.86 9.68
N SER A 42 8.94 2.98 10.85
CA SER A 42 8.66 4.04 11.84
C SER A 42 9.07 5.41 11.31
N ILE A 43 10.25 5.55 10.67
CA ILE A 43 10.63 6.81 10.03
C ILE A 43 9.66 7.14 8.91
N ARG A 44 9.38 6.18 8.01
CA ARG A 44 8.49 6.39 6.87
C ARG A 44 7.10 6.86 7.31
N ILE A 45 6.46 6.15 8.23
CA ILE A 45 5.09 6.44 8.68
C ILE A 45 5.06 7.66 9.60
N GLY A 46 6.01 7.78 10.52
CA GLY A 46 6.09 8.90 11.47
C GLY A 46 6.36 10.23 10.77
N VAL A 47 7.35 10.29 9.87
CA VAL A 47 7.65 11.49 9.09
C VAL A 47 6.49 11.82 8.14
N SER A 48 5.85 10.82 7.53
CA SER A 48 4.65 11.05 6.71
C SER A 48 3.51 11.65 7.52
N ALA A 49 3.27 11.18 8.74
CA ALA A 49 2.27 11.74 9.64
C ALA A 49 2.56 13.22 9.92
N ILE A 50 3.81 13.56 10.27
CA ILE A 50 4.22 14.93 10.55
C ILE A 50 4.03 15.82 9.31
N ILE A 51 4.50 15.38 8.13
CA ILE A 51 4.35 16.13 6.88
C ILE A 51 2.87 16.38 6.58
N LEU A 52 2.03 15.34 6.63
CA LEU A 52 0.60 15.48 6.33
C LEU A 52 -0.13 16.35 7.36
N LEU A 53 0.25 16.30 8.64
CA LEU A 53 -0.28 17.20 9.67
C LEU A 53 0.12 18.66 9.41
N LEU A 54 1.36 18.93 8.99
CA LEU A 54 1.84 20.27 8.68
C LEU A 54 1.19 20.86 7.41
N VAL A 55 0.97 20.02 6.40
CA VAL A 55 0.39 20.41 5.10
C VAL A 55 -1.12 20.60 5.20
N TYR A 56 -1.85 19.63 5.75
CA TYR A 56 -3.32 19.66 5.78
C TYR A 56 -3.90 20.30 7.04
N ARG A 57 -3.10 20.42 8.12
CA ARG A 57 -3.48 21.01 9.40
C ARG A 57 -4.90 20.62 9.83
N PRO A 58 -5.18 19.31 9.99
CA PRO A 58 -6.53 18.86 10.30
C PRO A 58 -6.97 19.41 11.66
N ASN A 59 -8.15 20.01 11.71
CA ASN A 59 -8.75 20.39 12.98
C ASN A 59 -9.35 19.15 13.66
N LEU A 60 -8.54 18.45 14.46
CA LEU A 60 -8.95 17.22 15.14
C LEU A 60 -10.16 17.41 16.07
N LYS A 61 -10.37 18.63 16.59
CA LYS A 61 -11.52 18.96 17.44
C LYS A 61 -12.83 19.07 16.67
N ALA A 62 -12.78 19.32 15.36
CA ALA A 62 -13.95 19.40 14.50
C ALA A 62 -14.41 18.02 13.98
N ILE A 63 -13.67 16.94 14.28
CA ILE A 63 -14.02 15.59 13.84
C ILE A 63 -15.14 15.04 14.73
N THR A 64 -16.26 14.69 14.10
CA THR A 64 -17.44 14.15 14.78
C THR A 64 -17.22 12.72 15.27
N LYS A 65 -18.02 12.27 16.24
CA LYS A 65 -17.96 10.87 16.74
C LYS A 65 -18.14 9.83 15.63
N THR A 66 -19.01 10.10 14.65
CA THR A 66 -19.25 9.21 13.51
C THR A 66 -18.03 9.11 12.61
N GLN A 67 -17.33 10.23 12.38
CA GLN A 67 -16.06 10.24 11.63
C GLN A 67 -14.95 9.51 12.38
N TRP A 68 -14.84 9.70 13.70
CA TRP A 68 -13.88 8.96 14.54
C TRP A 68 -14.06 7.44 14.47
N LYS A 69 -15.31 6.95 14.48
CA LYS A 69 -15.62 5.51 14.35
C LYS A 69 -15.10 4.86 13.06
N VAL A 70 -14.85 5.65 12.01
CA VAL A 70 -14.39 5.15 10.71
C VAL A 70 -12.91 5.49 10.47
N VAL A 71 -12.43 6.65 10.93
CA VAL A 71 -11.01 7.04 10.78
C VAL A 71 -10.08 6.18 11.65
N ILE A 72 -10.55 5.72 12.81
CA ILE A 72 -9.78 4.84 13.71
C ILE A 72 -9.45 3.52 13.03
N PRO A 73 -10.43 2.71 12.59
CA PRO A 73 -10.12 1.47 11.90
C PRO A 73 -9.36 1.73 10.59
N TYR A 74 -9.63 2.82 9.86
CA TYR A 74 -8.82 3.19 8.69
C TYR A 74 -7.32 3.36 9.02
N GLY A 75 -7.00 4.19 10.02
CA GLY A 75 -5.61 4.46 10.41
C GLY A 75 -4.92 3.26 11.07
N LEU A 76 -5.64 2.52 11.92
CA LEU A 76 -5.12 1.30 12.53
C LEU A 76 -4.85 0.22 11.50
N SER A 77 -5.76 0.01 10.53
CA SER A 77 -5.53 -0.92 9.43
C SER A 77 -4.30 -0.53 8.62
N LEU A 78 -4.13 0.76 8.29
CA LEU A 78 -2.95 1.25 7.55
C LEU A 78 -1.63 0.98 8.30
N GLY A 79 -1.58 1.28 9.61
CA GLY A 79 -0.39 1.05 10.42
C GLY A 79 -0.11 -0.44 10.66
N ALA A 80 -1.14 -1.21 11.03
CA ALA A 80 -1.04 -2.63 11.35
C ALA A 80 -0.68 -3.46 10.12
N MET A 81 -1.28 -3.14 8.96
CA MET A 81 -0.95 -3.79 7.68
C MET A 81 0.55 -3.73 7.42
N ASN A 82 1.14 -2.54 7.54
CA ASN A 82 2.57 -2.35 7.31
C ASN A 82 3.43 -3.12 8.32
N LEU A 83 3.15 -3.02 9.63
CA LEU A 83 3.90 -3.75 10.65
C LEU A 83 3.86 -5.26 10.46
N ILE A 84 2.66 -5.81 10.25
CA ILE A 84 2.47 -7.25 10.12
C ILE A 84 3.11 -7.76 8.83
N PHE A 85 3.04 -6.98 7.74
CA PHE A 85 3.75 -7.29 6.51
C PHE A 85 5.27 -7.34 6.73
N TYR A 86 5.83 -6.45 7.56
CA TYR A 86 7.25 -6.51 7.93
C TYR A 86 7.61 -7.81 8.65
N PHE A 87 6.83 -8.23 9.63
CA PHE A 87 7.04 -9.53 10.29
C PHE A 87 6.87 -10.73 9.34
N ALA A 88 6.10 -10.58 8.26
CA ALA A 88 6.02 -11.60 7.22
C ALA A 88 7.33 -11.70 6.43
N ILE A 89 7.86 -10.57 5.92
CA ILE A 89 9.07 -10.59 5.08
C ILE A 89 10.37 -10.93 5.83
N GLU A 90 10.36 -10.85 7.17
CA GLU A 90 11.44 -11.39 8.01
C GLU A 90 11.47 -12.92 8.05
N ARG A 91 10.34 -13.57 7.71
CA ARG A 91 10.13 -15.03 7.85
C ARG A 91 10.01 -15.76 6.52
N ILE A 92 9.44 -15.08 5.52
CA ILE A 92 9.23 -15.62 4.19
C ILE A 92 9.80 -14.68 3.12
N PRO A 93 10.18 -15.20 1.95
CA PRO A 93 10.66 -14.37 0.86
C PRO A 93 9.67 -13.26 0.50
N ILE A 94 10.18 -12.06 0.23
CA ILE A 94 9.36 -10.87 -0.06
C ILE A 94 8.35 -11.11 -1.18
N GLY A 95 8.72 -11.83 -2.25
CA GLY A 95 7.81 -12.15 -3.35
C GLY A 95 6.61 -12.99 -2.91
N LEU A 96 6.82 -13.96 -2.00
CA LEU A 96 5.74 -14.78 -1.44
C LEU A 96 4.85 -13.95 -0.51
N ALA A 97 5.44 -13.10 0.33
CA ALA A 97 4.68 -12.23 1.24
C ALA A 97 3.76 -11.29 0.47
N VAL A 98 4.30 -10.62 -0.56
CA VAL A 98 3.52 -9.76 -1.46
C VAL A 98 2.39 -10.57 -2.09
N THR A 99 2.69 -11.75 -2.64
CA THR A 99 1.70 -12.62 -3.28
C THR A 99 0.51 -12.91 -2.38
N LEU A 100 0.79 -13.27 -1.12
CA LEU A 100 -0.23 -13.58 -0.12
C LEU A 100 -1.00 -12.33 0.34
N GLU A 101 -0.34 -11.19 0.48
CA GLU A 101 -0.98 -9.92 0.86
C GLU A 101 -2.00 -9.48 -0.20
N PHE A 102 -1.69 -9.65 -1.48
CA PHE A 102 -2.58 -9.30 -2.60
C PHE A 102 -3.87 -10.12 -2.65
N ILE A 103 -3.96 -11.25 -1.93
CA ILE A 103 -5.20 -12.02 -1.79
C ILE A 103 -6.31 -11.14 -1.18
N GLY A 104 -5.97 -10.23 -0.26
CA GLY A 104 -6.95 -9.35 0.39
C GLY A 104 -7.75 -8.48 -0.58
N PRO A 105 -7.10 -7.61 -1.37
CA PRO A 105 -7.75 -6.87 -2.44
C PRO A 105 -8.47 -7.79 -3.44
N LEU A 106 -7.85 -8.88 -3.90
CA LEU A 106 -8.51 -9.79 -4.85
C LEU A 106 -9.84 -10.35 -4.33
N LEU A 107 -9.91 -10.75 -3.05
CA LEU A 107 -11.15 -11.17 -2.41
C LEU A 107 -12.16 -10.02 -2.32
N LEU A 108 -11.71 -8.81 -2.01
CA LEU A 108 -12.57 -7.63 -1.99
C LEU A 108 -13.18 -7.34 -3.38
N ALA A 109 -12.40 -7.54 -4.44
CA ALA A 109 -12.86 -7.40 -5.81
C ALA A 109 -13.91 -8.47 -6.20
N ILE A 110 -13.78 -9.70 -5.68
CA ILE A 110 -14.74 -10.80 -5.88
C ILE A 110 -16.05 -10.53 -5.11
N ILE A 111 -15.97 -10.23 -3.81
CA ILE A 111 -17.17 -10.08 -2.95
C ILE A 111 -18.05 -8.93 -3.45
N GLY A 112 -17.44 -7.89 -4.01
CA GLY A 112 -18.16 -6.78 -4.63
C GLY A 112 -18.71 -7.07 -6.04
N SER A 113 -18.46 -8.26 -6.61
CA SER A 113 -18.85 -8.61 -7.98
C SER A 113 -20.11 -9.48 -8.04
N LYS A 114 -20.93 -9.24 -9.07
CA LYS A 114 -22.09 -10.07 -9.43
C LYS A 114 -21.94 -10.74 -10.79
N ARG A 115 -20.79 -10.58 -11.47
CA ARG A 115 -20.59 -11.06 -12.85
C ARG A 115 -19.49 -12.12 -12.90
N LEU A 116 -19.80 -13.25 -13.55
CA LEU A 116 -18.88 -14.37 -13.79
C LEU A 116 -17.55 -13.93 -14.44
N ILE A 117 -17.58 -12.94 -15.35
CA ILE A 117 -16.38 -12.43 -16.03
C ILE A 117 -15.34 -11.86 -15.06
N ASP A 118 -15.79 -11.32 -13.93
CA ASP A 118 -14.90 -10.68 -12.97
C ASP A 118 -14.15 -11.71 -12.11
N TYR A 119 -14.73 -12.90 -11.94
CA TYR A 119 -14.03 -14.03 -11.33
C TYR A 119 -12.87 -14.51 -12.22
N LEU A 120 -13.05 -14.49 -13.55
CA LEU A 120 -11.98 -14.83 -14.50
C LEU A 120 -10.82 -13.84 -14.42
N TRP A 121 -11.10 -12.54 -14.30
CA TRP A 121 -10.05 -11.53 -14.16
C TRP A 121 -9.28 -11.66 -12.84
N VAL A 122 -9.99 -11.92 -11.74
CA VAL A 122 -9.34 -12.15 -10.44
C VAL A 122 -8.52 -13.43 -10.44
N LEU A 123 -9.02 -14.50 -11.07
CA LEU A 123 -8.27 -15.73 -11.23
C LEU A 123 -7.00 -15.50 -12.06
N LEU A 124 -7.09 -14.74 -13.15
CA LEU A 124 -5.94 -14.41 -13.99
C LEU A 124 -4.90 -13.57 -13.25
N ALA A 125 -5.33 -12.57 -12.46
CA ALA A 125 -4.43 -11.81 -11.58
C ALA A 125 -3.78 -12.72 -10.54
N GLY A 126 -4.56 -13.63 -9.92
CA GLY A 126 -4.05 -14.61 -8.96
C GLY A 126 -3.00 -15.54 -9.58
N ILE A 127 -3.23 -16.04 -10.80
CA ILE A 127 -2.24 -16.84 -11.54
C ILE A 127 -0.97 -16.03 -11.79
N GLY A 128 -1.09 -14.78 -12.24
CA GLY A 128 0.07 -13.91 -12.45
C GLY A 128 0.89 -13.74 -11.17
N ILE A 129 0.23 -13.48 -10.05
CA ILE A 129 0.88 -13.31 -8.75
C ILE A 129 1.55 -14.62 -8.27
N LEU A 130 0.90 -15.78 -8.46
CA LEU A 130 1.47 -17.10 -8.14
C LEU A 130 2.73 -17.43 -8.96
N LEU A 131 2.88 -16.90 -10.17
CA LEU A 131 4.07 -17.09 -10.99
C LEU A 131 5.29 -16.32 -10.46
N ILE A 132 5.08 -15.26 -9.66
CA ILE A 132 6.15 -14.47 -9.03
C ILE A 132 6.60 -15.11 -7.71
N ALA A 133 5.72 -15.85 -7.03
CA ALA A 133 6.05 -16.47 -5.75
C ALA A 133 7.24 -17.44 -5.91
N PRO A 134 8.35 -17.24 -5.17
CA PRO A 134 9.43 -18.20 -5.17
C PRO A 134 8.97 -19.46 -4.44
N TRP A 135 8.57 -20.48 -5.19
CA TRP A 135 8.28 -21.82 -4.67
C TRP A 135 9.60 -22.54 -4.36
N THR A 136 10.39 -21.99 -3.45
CA THR A 136 11.59 -22.68 -2.97
C THR A 136 11.17 -23.89 -2.13
N ASN A 137 11.89 -25.01 -2.25
CA ASN A 137 11.68 -26.24 -1.46
C ASN A 137 12.07 -26.08 0.04
N GLU A 138 12.27 -24.87 0.51
CA GLU A 138 12.53 -24.61 1.93
C GLU A 138 11.22 -24.64 2.72
N ARG A 139 11.28 -25.11 3.97
CA ARG A 139 10.11 -25.17 4.85
C ARG A 139 9.55 -23.76 5.03
N LEU A 140 8.41 -23.48 4.42
CA LEU A 140 7.68 -22.24 4.59
C LEU A 140 7.37 -22.02 6.08
N ASP A 141 7.78 -20.88 6.64
CA ASP A 141 7.37 -20.46 7.98
C ASP A 141 5.87 -20.15 7.95
N THR A 142 5.08 -21.00 8.61
CA THR A 142 3.62 -20.88 8.70
C THR A 142 3.19 -19.57 9.37
N LEU A 143 4.01 -19.03 10.28
CA LEU A 143 3.74 -17.72 10.89
C LEU A 143 3.92 -16.59 9.89
N GLY A 144 4.94 -16.66 9.03
CA GLY A 144 5.16 -15.67 7.96
C GLY A 144 3.99 -15.63 6.97
N VAL A 145 3.49 -16.80 6.58
CA VAL A 145 2.29 -16.94 5.74
C VAL A 145 1.06 -16.33 6.42
N LEU A 146 0.85 -16.64 7.70
CA LEU A 146 -0.27 -16.09 8.47
C LEU A 146 -0.20 -14.56 8.57
N PHE A 147 0.98 -14.00 8.81
CA PHE A 147 1.19 -12.56 8.83
C PHE A 147 0.86 -11.92 7.48
N ALA A 148 1.35 -12.47 6.36
CA ALA A 148 1.04 -11.92 5.04
C ALA A 148 -0.47 -11.94 4.74
N LEU A 149 -1.19 -13.01 5.13
CA LEU A 149 -2.64 -13.09 4.98
C LEU A 149 -3.39 -12.07 5.86
N ILE A 150 -2.94 -11.87 7.10
CA ILE A 150 -3.50 -10.84 8.00
C ILE A 150 -3.24 -9.45 7.43
N ALA A 151 -2.04 -9.19 6.89
CA ALA A 151 -1.73 -7.94 6.20
C ALA A 151 -2.68 -7.71 5.03
N GLY A 152 -2.94 -8.73 4.20
CA GLY A 152 -3.93 -8.66 3.12
C GLY A 152 -5.34 -8.35 3.62
N ALA A 153 -5.78 -8.97 4.72
CA ALA A 153 -7.08 -8.68 5.33
C ALA A 153 -7.16 -7.22 5.85
N LEU A 154 -6.08 -6.72 6.45
CA LEU A 154 -5.99 -5.32 6.88
C LEU A 154 -5.96 -4.35 5.71
N TRP A 155 -5.36 -4.74 4.58
CA TRP A 155 -5.39 -3.94 3.36
C TRP A 155 -6.80 -3.84 2.78
N ALA A 156 -7.53 -4.96 2.71
CA ALA A 156 -8.94 -4.94 2.33
C ALA A 156 -9.78 -4.06 3.27
N ALA A 157 -9.52 -4.14 4.58
CA ALA A 157 -10.15 -3.26 5.57
C ALA A 157 -9.81 -1.78 5.31
N TYR A 158 -8.54 -1.46 5.05
CA TYR A 158 -8.10 -0.12 4.66
C TYR A 158 -8.86 0.41 3.44
N ILE A 159 -9.03 -0.40 2.38
CA ILE A 159 -9.76 0.00 1.17
C ILE A 159 -11.24 0.28 1.51
N VAL A 160 -11.88 -0.59 2.30
CA VAL A 160 -13.30 -0.45 2.69
C VAL A 160 -13.51 0.77 3.59
N PHE A 161 -12.72 0.93 4.65
CA PHE A 161 -12.83 2.08 5.55
C PHE A 161 -12.38 3.37 4.86
N GLY A 162 -11.40 3.30 3.97
CA GLY A 162 -10.95 4.38 3.10
C GLY A 162 -12.07 4.89 2.19
N GLY A 163 -12.80 3.99 1.53
CA GLY A 163 -13.97 4.35 0.72
C GLY A 163 -15.17 4.85 1.53
N LYS A 164 -15.28 4.50 2.81
CA LYS A 164 -16.30 5.04 3.73
C LYS A 164 -15.92 6.43 4.23
N ILE A 165 -14.67 6.60 4.68
CA ILE A 165 -14.18 7.85 5.26
C ILE A 165 -14.10 8.96 4.22
N SER A 166 -13.74 8.62 2.98
CA SER A 166 -13.67 9.58 1.86
C SER A 166 -15.01 10.25 1.53
N LYS A 167 -16.14 9.62 1.91
CA LYS A 167 -17.50 10.17 1.71
C LYS A 167 -17.96 11.09 2.84
N ILE A 168 -17.38 10.95 4.03
CA ILE A 168 -17.82 11.66 5.24
C ILE A 168 -16.77 12.65 5.78
N MET A 169 -15.53 12.61 5.27
CA MET A 169 -14.44 13.51 5.63
C MET A 169 -13.73 14.03 4.38
N ASN A 170 -13.16 15.22 4.48
CA ASN A 170 -12.25 15.72 3.45
C ASN A 170 -11.03 14.81 3.33
N GLU A 171 -10.62 14.48 2.10
CA GLU A 171 -9.50 13.58 1.77
C GLU A 171 -8.23 13.89 2.59
N GLY A 172 -7.83 15.17 2.63
CA GLY A 172 -6.65 15.62 3.38
C GLY A 172 -6.76 15.44 4.89
N THR A 173 -7.95 15.60 5.47
CA THR A 173 -8.19 15.36 6.90
C THR A 173 -8.22 13.87 7.20
N ALA A 174 -8.84 13.06 6.33
CA ALA A 174 -8.90 11.60 6.49
C ALA A 174 -7.51 10.96 6.45
N VAL A 175 -6.69 11.32 5.44
CA VAL A 175 -5.34 10.77 5.31
C VAL A 175 -4.40 11.23 6.42
N SER A 176 -4.44 12.51 6.81
CA SER A 176 -3.56 13.01 7.89
C SER A 176 -3.92 12.45 9.26
N THR A 177 -5.22 12.37 9.59
CA THR A 177 -5.66 11.75 10.86
C THR A 177 -5.39 10.25 10.87
N GLY A 178 -5.64 9.54 9.76
CA GLY A 178 -5.33 8.12 9.65
C GLY A 178 -3.84 7.83 9.77
N MET A 179 -2.99 8.64 9.12
CA MET A 179 -1.53 8.52 9.23
C MET A 179 -1.02 8.79 10.64
N LEU A 180 -1.61 9.75 11.36
CA LEU A 180 -1.30 9.99 12.76
C LEU A 180 -1.59 8.74 13.62
N LEU A 181 -2.76 8.11 13.43
CA LEU A 181 -3.09 6.88 14.16
C LEU A 181 -2.18 5.71 13.79
N ALA A 182 -1.82 5.59 12.51
CA ALA A 182 -0.83 4.62 12.06
C ALA A 182 0.53 4.86 12.71
N ALA A 183 0.99 6.11 12.78
CA ALA A 183 2.25 6.46 13.43
C ALA A 183 2.24 6.14 14.93
N ILE A 184 1.14 6.42 15.65
CA ILE A 184 0.99 6.06 17.06
C ILE A 184 1.10 4.54 17.26
N LEU A 185 0.58 3.76 16.32
CA LEU A 185 0.68 2.30 16.36
C LEU A 185 2.10 1.79 16.03
N VAL A 186 2.75 2.36 15.02
CA VAL A 186 4.04 1.88 14.49
C VAL A 186 5.27 2.37 15.26
N LEU A 187 5.23 3.60 15.78
CA LEU A 187 6.38 4.21 16.47
C LEU A 187 6.92 3.40 17.65
N PRO A 188 6.08 2.83 18.55
CA PRO A 188 6.57 2.05 19.68
C PRO A 188 7.45 0.88 19.24
N PHE A 189 7.04 0.14 18.20
CA PHE A 189 7.79 -1.03 17.72
C PHE A 189 9.18 -0.65 17.18
N GLY A 190 9.30 0.42 16.40
CA GLY A 190 10.61 0.87 15.92
C GLY A 190 11.52 1.43 17.01
N ILE A 191 10.95 1.95 18.11
CA ILE A 191 11.72 2.35 19.30
C ILE A 191 12.20 1.10 20.06
N PHE A 192 11.34 0.11 20.27
CA PHE A 192 11.67 -1.11 21.00
C PHE A 192 12.77 -1.95 20.32
N GLU A 193 12.80 -1.98 18.98
CA GLU A 193 13.83 -2.71 18.22
C GLU A 193 15.15 -1.93 18.06
N ASN A 194 15.32 -0.77 18.73
CA ASN A 194 16.48 0.11 18.56
C ASN A 194 16.72 0.56 17.10
N GLY A 195 15.71 0.47 16.22
CA GLY A 195 15.84 0.84 14.81
C GLY A 195 16.17 2.32 14.57
N LEU A 196 15.99 3.17 15.59
CA LEU A 196 16.32 4.59 15.56
C LEU A 196 17.68 4.92 16.20
N ALA A 197 18.44 3.94 16.71
CA ALA A 197 19.70 4.18 17.40
C ALA A 197 20.83 4.61 16.45
N ASN A 198 20.81 4.13 15.20
CA ASN A 198 21.83 4.41 14.17
C ASN A 198 21.46 5.58 13.24
N LEU A 199 20.52 6.43 13.65
CA LEU A 199 19.94 7.46 12.79
C LEU A 199 20.93 8.61 12.58
N THR A 200 21.54 8.65 11.39
CA THR A 200 22.39 9.77 10.97
C THR A 200 21.57 10.83 10.22
N PRO A 201 22.02 12.10 10.15
CA PRO A 201 21.33 13.14 9.38
C PRO A 201 21.10 12.78 7.91
N ARG A 202 22.02 12.00 7.31
CA ARG A 202 21.90 11.49 5.95
C ARG A 202 20.77 10.46 5.84
N LEU A 203 20.72 9.49 6.74
CA LEU A 203 19.65 8.48 6.79
C LEU A 203 18.29 9.12 7.07
N PHE A 204 18.26 10.16 7.90
CA PHE A 204 17.04 10.95 8.12
C PHE A 204 16.56 11.63 6.83
N GLY A 205 17.46 12.27 6.08
CA GLY A 205 17.12 12.89 4.78
C GLY A 205 16.56 11.88 3.78
N MET A 206 17.17 10.69 3.69
CA MET A 206 16.65 9.58 2.88
C MET A 206 15.31 9.06 3.39
N GLY A 207 15.13 9.00 4.71
CA GLY A 207 13.88 8.66 5.37
C GLY A 207 12.75 9.65 5.07
N VAL A 208 13.05 10.95 4.97
CA VAL A 208 12.10 11.98 4.53
C VAL A 208 11.69 11.78 3.06
N ALA A 209 12.66 11.50 2.19
CA ALA A 209 12.37 11.20 0.78
C ALA A 209 11.51 9.93 0.65
N LEU A 210 11.84 8.88 1.41
CA LEU A 210 11.05 7.65 1.49
C LEU A 210 9.63 7.93 2.01
N ALA A 211 9.50 8.70 3.10
CA ALA A 211 8.20 9.09 3.64
C ALA A 211 7.34 9.82 2.62
N LEU A 212 7.92 10.76 1.87
CA LEU A 212 7.21 11.48 0.81
C LEU A 212 6.77 10.55 -0.32
N LEU A 213 7.70 9.77 -0.88
CA LEU A 213 7.48 8.99 -2.09
C LEU A 213 6.68 7.71 -1.85
N SER A 214 6.88 7.03 -0.71
CA SER A 214 6.24 5.74 -0.41
C SER A 214 5.00 5.85 0.48
N SER A 215 4.69 7.02 1.05
CA SER A 215 3.57 7.13 1.99
C SER A 215 2.78 8.43 1.86
N ALA A 216 3.38 9.60 2.11
CA ALA A 216 2.63 10.86 2.14
C ALA A 216 1.94 11.18 0.79
N ILE A 217 2.66 11.06 -0.33
CA ILE A 217 2.11 11.30 -1.68
C ILE A 217 1.17 10.15 -2.09
N PRO A 218 1.58 8.86 -2.04
CA PRO A 218 0.71 7.75 -2.44
C PRO A 218 -0.61 7.70 -1.70
N PHE A 219 -0.60 7.71 -0.37
CA PHE A 219 -1.83 7.60 0.40
C PHE A 219 -2.76 8.80 0.24
N THR A 220 -2.21 9.99 -0.05
CA THR A 220 -3.02 11.16 -0.39
C THR A 220 -3.72 10.96 -1.74
N LEU A 221 -3.00 10.45 -2.74
CA LEU A 221 -3.55 10.16 -4.06
C LEU A 221 -4.55 9.00 -4.02
N GLU A 222 -4.27 7.96 -3.24
CA GLU A 222 -5.15 6.82 -3.01
C GLU A 222 -6.44 7.23 -2.30
N MET A 223 -6.36 8.04 -1.23
CA MET A 223 -7.54 8.55 -0.54
C MET A 223 -8.44 9.35 -1.48
N LYS A 224 -7.84 10.13 -2.37
CA LYS A 224 -8.56 10.87 -3.41
C LYS A 224 -9.19 9.96 -4.46
N ALA A 225 -8.52 8.87 -4.83
CA ALA A 225 -9.07 7.86 -5.71
C ALA A 225 -10.24 7.11 -5.03
N LEU A 226 -10.10 6.72 -3.76
CA LEU A 226 -11.15 6.11 -2.93
C LEU A 226 -12.36 7.01 -2.70
N GLY A 227 -12.20 8.34 -2.80
CA GLY A 227 -13.31 9.29 -2.80
C GLY A 227 -14.16 9.27 -4.06
N LYS A 228 -13.60 8.77 -5.17
CA LYS A 228 -14.21 8.85 -6.51
C LYS A 228 -14.47 7.49 -7.16
N LEU A 229 -13.85 6.42 -6.67
CA LEU A 229 -13.98 5.06 -7.18
C LEU A 229 -14.65 4.14 -6.16
N PRO A 230 -15.45 3.16 -6.62
CA PRO A 230 -15.86 2.05 -5.76
C PRO A 230 -14.64 1.28 -5.22
N PRO A 231 -14.67 0.78 -3.97
CA PRO A 231 -13.60 -0.03 -3.37
C PRO A 231 -13.10 -1.16 -4.27
N ARG A 232 -14.02 -1.79 -5.00
CA ARG A 232 -13.76 -2.85 -5.97
C ARG A 232 -12.86 -2.40 -7.12
N THR A 233 -13.21 -1.31 -7.80
CA THR A 233 -12.43 -0.78 -8.92
C THR A 233 -11.05 -0.31 -8.45
N PHE A 234 -10.99 0.32 -7.27
CA PHE A 234 -9.71 0.69 -6.65
C PHE A 234 -8.83 -0.55 -6.44
N SER A 235 -9.38 -1.61 -5.83
CA SER A 235 -8.67 -2.86 -5.59
C SER A 235 -8.13 -3.53 -6.86
N ILE A 236 -8.86 -3.47 -7.98
CA ILE A 236 -8.41 -3.98 -9.29
C ILE A 236 -7.26 -3.13 -9.86
N LEU A 237 -7.27 -1.82 -9.62
CA LEU A 237 -6.17 -0.96 -10.04
C LEU A 237 -4.91 -1.20 -9.19
N MET A 238 -5.08 -1.45 -7.88
CA MET A 238 -3.95 -1.80 -7.01
C MET A 238 -3.28 -3.10 -7.44
N SER A 239 -4.00 -4.04 -8.07
CA SER A 239 -3.35 -5.24 -8.59
C SER A 239 -2.32 -4.95 -9.68
N LEU A 240 -2.25 -3.73 -10.25
CA LEU A 240 -1.17 -3.33 -11.18
C LEU A 240 0.17 -3.08 -10.48
N GLU A 241 0.19 -2.97 -9.15
CA GLU A 241 1.42 -2.69 -8.39
C GLU A 241 2.55 -3.70 -8.64
N PRO A 242 2.33 -5.03 -8.59
CA PRO A 242 3.39 -6.00 -8.87
C PRO A 242 3.94 -5.84 -10.29
N ALA A 243 3.07 -5.57 -11.27
CA ALA A 243 3.49 -5.35 -12.65
C ALA A 243 4.35 -4.08 -12.80
N ALA A 244 3.92 -2.98 -12.17
CA ALA A 244 4.70 -1.75 -12.14
C ALA A 244 6.02 -1.93 -11.38
N ALA A 245 6.03 -2.74 -10.31
CA ALA A 245 7.22 -3.06 -9.56
C ALA A 245 8.27 -3.79 -10.39
N SER A 246 7.86 -4.82 -11.14
CA SER A 246 8.76 -5.53 -12.07
C SER A 246 9.32 -4.60 -13.15
N ILE A 247 8.49 -3.73 -13.74
CA ILE A 247 8.94 -2.75 -14.75
C ILE A 247 9.94 -1.76 -14.14
N CYS A 248 9.67 -1.25 -12.94
CA CYS A 248 10.60 -0.36 -12.25
C CYS A 248 11.90 -1.07 -11.84
N ALA A 249 11.84 -2.34 -11.43
CA ALA A 249 13.04 -3.11 -11.13
C ALA A 249 13.92 -3.28 -12.38
N PHE A 250 13.32 -3.62 -13.52
CA PHE A 250 14.03 -3.69 -14.80
C PHE A 250 14.68 -2.35 -15.19
N ILE A 251 13.95 -1.24 -15.09
CA ILE A 251 14.43 0.08 -15.53
C ILE A 251 15.47 0.69 -14.56
N PHE A 252 15.24 0.61 -13.25
CA PHE A 252 16.04 1.33 -12.26
C PHE A 252 17.14 0.47 -11.62
N LEU A 253 16.98 -0.85 -11.59
CA LEU A 253 17.93 -1.77 -10.96
C LEU A 253 18.70 -2.60 -11.99
N GLU A 254 18.40 -2.45 -13.28
CA GLU A 254 18.97 -3.26 -14.37
C GLU A 254 18.83 -4.78 -14.12
N GLU A 255 17.85 -5.17 -13.30
CA GLU A 255 17.56 -6.57 -12.99
C GLU A 255 16.89 -7.21 -14.21
N ASN A 256 17.48 -8.30 -14.73
CA ASN A 256 16.88 -9.04 -15.84
C ASN A 256 15.60 -9.72 -15.37
N LEU A 257 14.47 -9.40 -16.01
CA LEU A 257 13.21 -10.08 -15.75
C LEU A 257 13.29 -11.53 -16.22
N SER A 258 12.98 -12.45 -15.32
CA SER A 258 12.77 -13.84 -15.68
C SER A 258 11.54 -13.99 -16.57
N PHE A 259 11.48 -15.08 -17.33
CA PHE A 259 10.31 -15.40 -18.16
C PHE A 259 9.01 -15.46 -17.34
N TYR A 260 9.07 -15.94 -16.10
CA TYR A 260 7.92 -16.04 -15.20
C TYR A 260 7.43 -14.67 -14.72
N GLU A 261 8.34 -13.73 -14.42
CA GLU A 261 7.98 -12.36 -14.04
C GLU A 261 7.34 -11.60 -15.21
N ILE A 262 7.83 -11.80 -16.44
CA ILE A 262 7.21 -11.21 -17.65
C ILE A 262 5.79 -11.75 -17.82
N LEU A 263 5.60 -13.06 -17.67
CA LEU A 263 4.28 -13.68 -17.79
C LEU A 263 3.32 -13.17 -16.70
N ALA A 264 3.82 -13.00 -15.48
CA ALA A 264 3.07 -12.44 -14.37
C ALA A 264 2.61 -11.00 -14.64
N VAL A 265 3.52 -10.13 -15.10
CA VAL A 265 3.22 -8.75 -15.51
C VAL A 265 2.11 -8.75 -16.56
N VAL A 266 2.22 -9.58 -17.60
CA VAL A 266 1.21 -9.67 -18.67
C VAL A 266 -0.15 -10.11 -18.12
N CYS A 267 -0.20 -11.17 -17.31
CA CYS A 267 -1.43 -11.65 -16.68
C CYS A 267 -2.12 -10.56 -15.85
N VAL A 268 -1.35 -9.87 -15.01
CA VAL A 268 -1.84 -8.82 -14.11
C VAL A 268 -2.36 -7.60 -14.89
N VAL A 269 -1.62 -7.16 -15.91
CA VAL A 269 -2.01 -6.02 -16.75
C VAL A 269 -3.28 -6.35 -17.53
N ILE A 270 -3.38 -7.54 -18.13
CA ILE A 270 -4.58 -7.99 -18.84
C ILE A 270 -5.77 -8.07 -17.89
N ALA A 271 -5.59 -8.63 -16.69
CA ALA A 271 -6.65 -8.72 -15.69
C ALA A 271 -7.18 -7.35 -15.28
N SER A 272 -6.29 -6.38 -15.01
CA SER A 272 -6.68 -5.03 -14.60
C SER A 272 -7.32 -4.24 -15.74
N ALA A 273 -6.77 -4.32 -16.96
CA ALA A 273 -7.34 -3.70 -18.15
C ALA A 273 -8.72 -4.28 -18.49
N GLY A 274 -8.83 -5.62 -18.52
CA GLY A 274 -10.06 -6.35 -18.80
C GLY A 274 -11.15 -6.01 -17.79
N SER A 275 -10.83 -6.03 -16.49
CA SER A 275 -11.79 -5.69 -15.44
C SER A 275 -12.24 -4.23 -15.45
N THR A 276 -11.33 -3.30 -15.78
CA THR A 276 -11.68 -1.87 -15.93
C THR A 276 -12.63 -1.65 -17.11
N LEU A 277 -12.41 -2.35 -18.24
CA LEU A 277 -13.26 -2.27 -19.43
C LEU A 277 -14.63 -2.91 -19.22
N THR A 278 -14.71 -4.05 -18.52
CA THR A 278 -15.99 -4.73 -18.24
C THR A 278 -16.81 -4.06 -17.14
N THR A 279 -16.20 -3.20 -16.31
CA THR A 279 -16.92 -2.39 -15.30
C THR A 279 -17.72 -1.25 -15.94
N LYS A 280 -17.35 -0.81 -17.17
CA LYS A 280 -17.99 0.32 -17.88
C LYS A 280 -19.25 -0.03 -18.69
N LYS A 281 -19.75 -1.26 -18.61
CA LYS A 281 -21.02 -1.68 -19.23
C LYS A 281 -22.02 -2.14 -18.20
#